data_AF-A0A950ZS05-F1
#
_entry.id   AF-A0A950ZS05-F1
#
_cell.length_a   1.000
_cell.length_b   1.000
_cell.length_c   1.000
_cell.angle_alpha   90.00
_cell.angle_beta   90.00
_cell.angle_gamma   90.00
#
_symmetry.space_group_name_H-M   'P 1'
#
loop_
_entity.id
_entity.type
_entity.pdbx_description
1 polymer ?
#
loop_
_entity_poly.entity_id
_entity_poly.type
_entity_poly.pdbx_seq_one_letter_code
_entity_poly.pdbx_strand_id
1 'polypeptide(L)'
;MAPRLLGRHFAELRSASMPVVIVAAVGSVLAQIAAVVQSAPLWLYVVAALAPWLPVLVMELFWTYRHYRWLALFCVLVIAQATYFLAHVAEAFGAFPMQRVQVAWAALVLVGVALLTTRFPRNPWLWVTLALAVATLLPLEPQLARLALAF
;
A
#
# COMPACT_ATOMS: atom_id res chain seq x y z
N MET A 1 29.20 -20.23 -1.18
CA MET A 1 29.91 -18.98 -1.49
C MET A 1 29.04 -18.13 -2.44
N ALA A 2 27.98 -17.49 -1.94
CA ALA A 2 26.99 -16.76 -2.75
C ALA A 2 26.28 -15.52 -2.12
N PRO A 3 26.65 -14.96 -0.94
CA PRO A 3 25.90 -13.83 -0.38
C PRO A 3 26.20 -12.47 -1.04
N ARG A 4 27.30 -12.34 -1.81
CA ARG A 4 27.73 -11.06 -2.38
C ARG A 4 27.04 -10.68 -3.70
N LEU A 5 26.41 -11.62 -4.39
CA LEU A 5 25.75 -11.36 -5.69
C LEU A 5 24.34 -10.78 -5.53
N LEU A 6 23.59 -11.23 -4.52
CA LEU A 6 22.26 -10.68 -4.19
C LEU A 6 22.32 -9.18 -3.89
N GLY A 7 23.31 -8.74 -3.09
CA GLY A 7 23.45 -7.32 -2.73
C GLY A 7 23.71 -6.39 -3.92
N ARG A 8 24.34 -6.87 -5.00
CA ARG A 8 24.59 -6.07 -6.20
C ARG A 8 23.32 -5.88 -7.04
N HIS A 9 22.51 -6.92 -7.21
CA HIS A 9 21.23 -6.78 -7.90
C HIS A 9 20.23 -5.92 -7.13
N PHE A 10 20.26 -5.94 -5.79
CA PHE A 10 19.48 -4.99 -4.98
C PHE A 10 20.02 -3.55 -5.06
N ALA A 11 21.34 -3.36 -5.19
CA ALA A 11 21.92 -2.03 -5.39
C ALA A 11 21.64 -1.47 -6.80
N GLU A 12 21.51 -2.33 -7.81
CA GLU A 12 21.11 -1.99 -9.18
C GLU A 12 19.63 -1.59 -9.30
N LEU A 13 18.78 -1.99 -8.33
CA LEU A 13 17.39 -1.54 -8.22
C LEU A 13 17.25 -0.12 -7.64
N ARG A 14 18.34 0.66 -7.45
CA ARG A 14 18.23 2.06 -7.03
C ARG A 14 17.76 2.94 -8.18
N SER A 15 16.45 3.04 -8.36
CA SER A 15 15.89 4.08 -9.23
C SER A 15 15.99 5.46 -8.56
N ALA A 16 15.87 5.51 -7.22
CA ALA A 16 15.99 6.75 -6.46
C ALA A 16 17.45 7.11 -6.14
N SER A 17 17.83 8.34 -6.51
CA SER A 17 19.12 8.89 -6.13
C SER A 17 19.21 9.02 -4.60
N MET A 18 20.36 8.69 -4.04
CA MET A 18 20.53 8.70 -2.58
C MET A 18 20.30 10.07 -1.91
N PRO A 19 20.60 11.22 -2.56
CA PRO A 19 20.21 12.53 -2.02
C PRO A 19 18.70 12.68 -1.81
N VAL A 20 17.87 12.17 -2.72
CA VAL A 20 16.40 12.24 -2.60
C VAL A 20 15.91 11.47 -1.38
N VAL A 21 16.50 10.30 -1.12
CA VAL A 21 16.19 9.49 0.07
C VAL A 21 16.59 10.22 1.35
N ILE A 22 17.76 10.88 1.37
CA ILE A 22 18.22 11.65 2.52
C ILE A 22 17.28 12.85 2.77
N VAL A 23 16.88 13.57 1.73
CA VAL A 23 15.93 14.69 1.84
C VAL A 23 14.59 14.21 2.39
N ALA A 24 14.07 13.08 1.91
CA ALA A 24 12.84 12.49 2.43
C ALA A 24 12.98 12.10 3.91
N ALA A 25 14.09 11.48 4.30
CA ALA A 25 14.35 11.08 5.68
C ALA A 25 14.45 12.29 6.62
N VAL A 26 15.24 13.31 6.24
CA VAL A 26 15.38 14.55 7.01
C VAL A 26 14.04 15.29 7.08
N GLY A 27 13.33 15.40 5.96
CA GLY A 27 12.00 16.00 5.91
C GLY A 27 11.00 15.29 6.83
N SER A 28 11.05 13.96 6.90
CA SER A 28 10.20 13.14 7.77
C SER A 28 10.46 13.41 9.25
N VAL A 29 11.72 13.57 9.65
CA VAL A 29 12.08 13.91 11.04
C VAL A 29 11.65 15.34 11.37
N LEU A 30 11.95 16.30 10.50
CA LEU A 30 11.60 17.70 10.73
C LEU A 30 10.07 17.90 10.80
N ALA A 31 9.31 17.22 9.93
CA ALA A 31 7.85 17.28 9.96
C ALA A 31 7.28 16.71 11.27
N GLN A 32 7.86 15.64 11.80
CA GLN A 32 7.46 15.08 13.09
C GLN A 32 7.81 16.03 14.26
N ILE A 33 8.99 16.65 14.26
CA ILE A 33 9.37 17.67 15.25
C ILE A 33 8.37 18.83 15.23
N ALA A 34 8.01 19.31 14.04
CA ALA A 34 7.00 20.36 13.89
C ALA A 34 5.62 19.94 14.43
N ALA A 35 5.22 18.68 14.26
CA ALA A 35 3.99 18.15 14.83
C ALA A 35 4.03 18.09 16.37
N VAL A 36 5.18 17.74 16.97
CA VAL A 36 5.38 17.78 18.44
C VAL A 36 5.22 19.20 18.97
N VAL A 37 5.91 20.16 18.34
CA VAL A 37 5.88 21.57 18.77
C VAL A 37 4.47 22.15 18.70
N GLN A 38 3.67 21.73 17.72
CA GLN A 38 2.27 22.17 17.56
C GLN A 38 1.28 21.41 18.45
N SER A 39 1.74 20.46 19.28
CA SER A 39 0.87 19.57 20.05
C SER A 39 -0.20 18.89 19.18
N ALA A 40 0.21 18.48 17.98
CA ALA A 40 -0.69 17.91 16.99
C ALA A 40 -1.30 16.59 17.48
N PRO A 41 -2.48 16.19 16.97
CA PRO A 41 -3.07 14.88 17.26
C PRO A 41 -2.21 13.74 16.67
N LEU A 42 -2.32 12.53 17.25
CA LEU A 42 -1.50 11.34 16.92
C LEU A 42 -1.47 11.01 15.41
N TRP A 43 -2.60 11.17 14.71
CA TRP A 43 -2.68 10.88 13.28
C TRP A 43 -1.80 11.80 12.42
N LEU A 44 -1.58 13.05 12.86
CA LEU A 44 -0.75 14.02 12.15
C LEU A 44 0.74 13.65 12.20
N TYR A 45 1.20 12.95 13.25
CA TYR A 45 2.56 12.42 13.30
C TYR A 45 2.79 11.33 12.25
N VAL A 46 1.80 10.46 12.05
CA VAL A 46 1.86 9.41 11.02
C VAL A 46 1.92 10.04 9.63
N VAL A 47 1.08 11.04 9.37
CA VAL A 47 1.10 11.78 8.10
C VAL A 47 2.44 12.51 7.92
N ALA A 48 2.94 13.20 8.95
CA ALA A 48 4.22 13.89 8.91
C ALA A 48 5.39 12.92 8.66
N ALA A 49 5.34 11.73 9.23
CA ALA A 49 6.34 10.70 9.03
C ALA A 49 6.33 10.18 7.59
N LEU A 50 5.14 9.95 6.99
CA LEU A 50 4.98 9.30 5.70
C LEU A 50 5.01 10.26 4.50
N ALA A 51 4.55 11.50 4.65
CA ALA A 51 4.36 12.43 3.54
C ALA A 51 5.65 12.67 2.71
N PRO A 52 6.83 12.83 3.32
CA PRO A 52 8.07 13.02 2.56
C PRO A 52 8.51 11.79 1.74
N TRP A 53 8.00 10.61 2.07
CA TRP A 53 8.31 9.37 1.36
C TRP A 53 7.40 9.13 0.15
N LEU A 54 6.25 9.80 0.07
CA LEU A 54 5.31 9.64 -1.05
C LEU A 54 5.96 9.87 -2.42
N PRO A 55 6.73 10.95 -2.65
CA PRO A 55 7.37 11.17 -3.94
C PRO A 55 8.36 10.05 -4.31
N VAL A 56 9.12 9.55 -3.33
CA VAL A 56 10.09 8.46 -3.53
C VAL A 56 9.38 7.17 -3.92
N LEU A 57 8.31 6.85 -3.20
CA LEU A 57 7.49 5.66 -3.45
C LEU A 57 6.84 5.72 -4.84
N VAL A 58 6.29 6.87 -5.25
CA VAL A 58 5.69 7.05 -6.58
C VAL A 58 6.74 6.88 -7.68
N MET A 59 7.92 7.47 -7.51
CA MET A 59 8.99 7.36 -8.50
C MET A 59 9.47 5.91 -8.65
N GLU A 60 9.69 5.21 -7.54
CA GLU A 60 10.11 3.80 -7.53
C GLU A 60 9.04 2.90 -8.16
N LEU A 61 7.77 3.18 -7.89
CA LEU A 61 6.66 2.45 -8.47
C LEU A 61 6.56 2.68 -9.99
N PHE A 62 6.81 3.91 -10.46
CA PHE A 62 6.82 4.23 -11.88
C PHE A 62 7.97 3.55 -12.62
N TRP A 63 9.16 3.55 -12.01
CA TRP A 63 10.32 2.84 -12.54
C TRP A 63 10.06 1.32 -12.61
N THR A 64 9.50 0.75 -11.53
CA THR A 64 9.12 -0.67 -11.47
C THR A 64 8.04 -0.98 -12.50
N TYR A 65 7.06 -0.09 -12.71
CA TYR A 65 6.02 -0.29 -13.72
C TYR A 65 6.61 -0.37 -15.12
N ARG A 66 7.59 0.47 -15.43
CA ARG A 66 8.23 0.50 -16.75
C ARG A 66 9.03 -0.76 -17.07
N HIS A 67 9.75 -1.31 -16.08
CA HIS A 67 10.63 -2.48 -16.28
C HIS A 67 9.93 -3.81 -15.98
N TYR A 68 9.04 -3.81 -14.98
CA TYR A 68 8.41 -4.99 -14.41
C TYR A 68 6.92 -4.72 -14.10
N ARG A 69 6.11 -4.48 -15.14
CA ARG A 69 4.67 -4.13 -15.05
C ARG A 69 3.88 -4.95 -14.03
N TRP A 70 4.06 -6.27 -14.01
CA TRP A 70 3.34 -7.16 -13.11
C TRP A 70 3.84 -7.13 -11.67
N LEU A 71 5.15 -6.94 -11.48
CA LEU A 71 5.74 -6.74 -10.15
C LEU A 71 5.25 -5.43 -9.53
N ALA A 72 5.16 -4.37 -10.34
CA ALA A 72 4.61 -3.09 -9.89
C ALA A 72 3.18 -3.25 -9.39
N LEU A 73 2.32 -3.97 -10.13
CA LEU A 73 0.95 -4.23 -9.69
C LEU A 73 0.89 -5.03 -8.38
N PHE A 74 1.76 -6.03 -8.22
CA PHE A 74 1.91 -6.74 -6.94
C PHE A 74 2.35 -5.79 -5.81
N CYS A 75 3.34 -4.92 -6.03
CA CYS A 75 3.77 -3.93 -5.06
C CYS A 75 2.65 -2.95 -4.68
N VAL A 76 1.86 -2.47 -5.65
CA VAL A 76 0.68 -1.64 -5.38
C VAL A 76 -0.29 -2.37 -4.46
N LEU A 77 -0.59 -3.64 -4.73
CA LEU A 77 -1.50 -4.43 -3.91
C LEU A 77 -0.98 -4.63 -2.49
N VAL A 78 0.32 -4.85 -2.31
CA VAL A 78 0.95 -4.97 -0.99
C VAL A 78 0.85 -3.65 -0.20
N ILE A 79 1.18 -2.53 -0.84
CA ILE A 79 1.08 -1.19 -0.23
C ILE A 79 -0.39 -0.88 0.11
N ALA A 80 -1.30 -1.25 -0.78
CA ALA A 80 -2.72 -1.08 -0.55
C ALA A 80 -3.19 -1.90 0.67
N GLN A 81 -2.78 -3.16 0.77
CA GLN A 81 -3.14 -3.99 1.92
C GLN A 81 -2.56 -3.45 3.24
N ALA A 82 -1.29 -3.01 3.24
CA ALA A 82 -0.68 -2.41 4.41
C ALA A 82 -1.42 -1.13 4.87
N THR A 83 -1.82 -0.29 3.92
CA THR A 83 -2.57 0.95 4.21
C THR A 83 -3.94 0.66 4.80
N TYR A 84 -4.66 -0.33 4.25
CA TYR A 84 -5.96 -0.75 4.75
C TYR A 84 -5.89 -1.39 6.14
N PHE A 85 -4.85 -2.19 6.41
CA PHE A 85 -4.59 -2.71 7.74
C PHE A 85 -4.31 -1.56 8.74
N LEU A 86 -3.51 -0.58 8.36
CA LEU A 86 -3.23 0.58 9.22
C LEU A 86 -4.49 1.41 9.50
N ALA A 87 -5.41 1.49 8.54
CA ALA A 87 -6.72 2.11 8.75
C ALA A 87 -7.56 1.36 9.79
N HIS A 88 -7.54 0.02 9.80
CA HIS A 88 -8.22 -0.78 10.83
C HIS A 88 -7.63 -0.56 12.22
N VAL A 89 -6.30 -0.46 12.29
CA VAL A 89 -5.62 -0.12 13.55
C VAL A 89 -6.05 1.27 14.02
N ALA A 90 -6.08 2.27 13.14
CA ALA A 90 -6.52 3.62 13.48
C ALA A 90 -8.01 3.68 13.91
N GLU A 91 -8.88 2.89 13.27
CA GLU A 91 -10.28 2.76 13.66
C GLU A 91 -10.44 2.15 15.07
N ALA A 92 -9.61 1.16 15.43
CA ALA A 92 -9.60 0.63 16.80
C ALA A 92 -9.24 1.69 17.86
N PHE A 93 -8.56 2.77 17.45
CA PHE A 93 -8.29 3.95 18.29
C PHE A 93 -9.31 5.09 18.11
N GLY A 94 -10.45 4.84 17.45
CA GLY A 94 -11.57 5.78 17.32
C GLY A 94 -11.41 6.86 16.27
N ALA A 95 -10.49 6.70 15.30
CA ALA A 95 -10.11 7.80 14.41
C ALA A 95 -11.00 8.00 13.16
N PHE A 96 -11.66 6.95 12.61
CA PHE A 96 -12.33 7.09 11.30
C PHE A 96 -13.33 5.96 10.96
N PRO A 97 -14.61 6.26 10.63
CA PRO A 97 -15.53 5.27 10.05
C PRO A 97 -15.30 5.11 8.53
N MET A 98 -14.87 3.92 8.09
CA MET A 98 -14.33 3.69 6.72
C MET A 98 -15.22 2.87 5.77
N GLN A 99 -16.51 2.69 6.08
CA GLN A 99 -17.35 1.67 5.44
C GLN A 99 -17.40 1.72 3.89
N ARG A 100 -17.46 2.91 3.29
CA ARG A 100 -17.41 3.05 1.81
C ARG A 100 -16.04 2.81 1.21
N VAL A 101 -14.98 3.22 1.91
CA VAL A 101 -13.59 3.03 1.47
C VAL A 101 -13.25 1.55 1.48
N GLN A 102 -13.73 0.81 2.48
CA GLN A 102 -13.53 -0.63 2.60
C GLN A 102 -14.07 -1.43 1.41
N VAL A 103 -15.29 -1.11 0.95
CA VAL A 103 -15.88 -1.78 -0.23
C VAL A 103 -15.06 -1.49 -1.49
N ALA A 104 -14.73 -0.23 -1.74
CA ALA A 104 -13.92 0.16 -2.90
C ALA A 104 -12.53 -0.49 -2.86
N TRP A 105 -11.93 -0.59 -1.67
CA TRP A 105 -10.62 -1.22 -1.47
C TRP A 105 -10.65 -2.73 -1.75
N ALA A 106 -11.65 -3.42 -1.21
CA ALA A 106 -11.81 -4.85 -1.41
C ALA A 106 -12.01 -5.19 -2.90
N ALA A 107 -12.79 -4.38 -3.62
CA ALA A 107 -12.96 -4.52 -5.07
C ALA A 107 -11.65 -4.32 -5.84
N LEU A 108 -10.86 -3.30 -5.49
CA LEU A 108 -9.55 -3.04 -6.11
C LEU A 108 -8.59 -4.22 -5.92
N VAL A 109 -8.52 -4.75 -4.69
CA VAL A 109 -7.67 -5.90 -4.37
C VAL A 109 -8.13 -7.14 -5.15
N LEU A 110 -9.44 -7.41 -5.18
CA LEU A 110 -9.97 -8.55 -5.91
C LEU A 110 -9.59 -8.49 -7.39
N VAL A 111 -9.81 -7.33 -8.03
CA VAL A 111 -9.48 -7.12 -9.45
C VAL A 111 -7.98 -7.30 -9.68
N GLY A 112 -7.13 -6.69 -8.83
CA GLY A 112 -5.68 -6.77 -8.99
C GLY A 112 -5.15 -8.19 -8.79
N VAL A 113 -5.62 -8.91 -7.78
CA VAL A 113 -5.24 -10.31 -7.55
C VAL A 113 -5.73 -11.19 -8.69
N ALA A 114 -6.99 -11.05 -9.13
CA ALA A 114 -7.51 -11.78 -10.29
C ALA A 114 -6.64 -11.56 -11.54
N LEU A 115 -6.26 -10.31 -11.81
CA LEU A 115 -5.37 -9.97 -12.92
C LEU A 115 -4.01 -10.68 -12.79
N LEU A 116 -3.40 -10.72 -11.60
CA LEU A 116 -2.15 -11.45 -11.38
C LEU A 116 -2.32 -12.95 -11.57
N THR A 117 -3.43 -13.53 -11.11
CA THR A 117 -3.71 -14.96 -11.22
C THR A 117 -3.86 -15.39 -12.68
N THR A 118 -4.48 -14.57 -13.54
CA THR A 118 -4.54 -14.85 -14.99
C THR A 118 -3.16 -14.91 -15.63
N ARG A 119 -2.21 -14.10 -15.16
CA ARG A 119 -0.85 -14.04 -15.71
C ARG A 119 0.08 -15.09 -15.12
N PHE A 120 -0.08 -15.44 -13.85
CA PHE A 120 0.76 -16.39 -13.11
C PHE A 120 -0.08 -17.50 -12.47
N PRO A 121 -0.80 -18.32 -13.28
CA PRO A 121 -1.72 -19.32 -12.77
C PRO A 121 -1.03 -20.45 -12.00
N ARG A 122 0.28 -20.63 -12.22
CA ARG A 122 1.10 -21.64 -11.53
C ARG A 122 1.50 -21.25 -10.11
N ASN A 123 1.26 -20.03 -9.67
CA ASN A 123 1.60 -19.61 -8.30
C ASN A 123 0.44 -19.95 -7.34
N PRO A 124 0.58 -20.94 -6.45
CA PRO A 124 -0.49 -21.34 -5.54
C PRO A 124 -0.87 -20.24 -4.55
N TRP A 125 0.06 -19.37 -4.19
CA TRP A 125 -0.20 -18.29 -3.25
C TRP A 125 -1.16 -17.23 -3.81
N LEU A 126 -1.13 -16.99 -5.13
CA LEU A 126 -2.08 -16.07 -5.76
C LEU A 126 -3.53 -16.60 -5.66
N TRP A 127 -3.70 -17.91 -5.79
CA TRP A 127 -5.01 -18.55 -5.60
C TRP A 127 -5.50 -18.45 -4.15
N VAL A 128 -4.61 -18.65 -3.18
CA VAL A 128 -4.93 -18.44 -1.76
C VAL A 128 -5.34 -16.99 -1.50
N THR A 129 -4.59 -16.02 -2.01
CA THR A 129 -4.94 -14.60 -1.87
C THR A 129 -6.25 -14.25 -2.58
N LEU A 130 -6.55 -14.88 -3.71
CA LEU A 130 -7.80 -14.68 -4.43
C LEU A 130 -8.98 -15.22 -3.61
N ALA A 131 -8.86 -16.41 -3.05
CA ALA A 131 -9.88 -17.01 -2.19
C ALA A 131 -10.13 -16.14 -0.94
N LEU A 132 -9.07 -15.63 -0.31
CA LEU A 132 -9.18 -14.70 0.82
C LEU A 132 -9.81 -13.35 0.41
N ALA A 133 -9.45 -12.81 -0.76
CA ALA A 133 -10.05 -11.58 -1.26
C ALA A 133 -11.56 -11.75 -1.53
N VAL A 134 -11.98 -12.89 -2.07
CA VAL A 134 -13.42 -13.21 -2.24
C VAL A 134 -14.11 -13.36 -0.88
N ALA A 135 -13.48 -14.06 0.07
CA ALA A 135 -14.02 -14.27 1.40
C ALA A 135 -14.21 -12.96 2.19
N THR A 136 -13.39 -11.94 1.93
CA THR A 136 -13.57 -10.61 2.55
C THR A 136 -14.70 -9.79 1.92
N LEU A 137 -15.13 -10.10 0.69
CA LEU A 137 -16.27 -9.47 0.02
C LEU A 137 -17.61 -10.14 0.35
N LEU A 138 -17.61 -11.44 0.65
CA LEU A 138 -18.83 -12.22 0.94
C LEU A 138 -19.71 -11.64 2.06
N PRO A 139 -19.18 -11.10 3.18
CA PRO A 139 -19.98 -10.51 4.25
C PRO A 139 -20.58 -9.13 3.90
N LEU A 140 -20.14 -8.50 2.80
CA LEU A 140 -20.52 -7.15 2.39
C LEU A 140 -21.73 -7.12 1.42
N GLU A 141 -22.21 -8.27 0.95
CA GLU A 141 -23.41 -8.44 0.11
C GLU A 141 -24.64 -7.62 0.55
N PRO A 142 -25.10 -7.66 1.83
CA PRO A 142 -26.26 -6.88 2.25
C PRO A 142 -26.00 -5.36 2.29
N GLN A 143 -24.76 -4.91 2.20
CA GLN A 143 -24.37 -3.50 2.17
C GLN A 143 -24.25 -2.99 0.74
N LEU A 144 -23.79 -3.83 -0.20
CA LEU A 144 -23.79 -3.54 -1.63
C LEU A 144 -25.20 -3.29 -2.17
N ALA A 145 -26.18 -4.09 -1.73
CA ALA A 145 -27.58 -3.89 -2.07
C ALA A 145 -28.15 -2.53 -1.60
N ARG A 146 -27.67 -2.01 -0.47
CA ARG A 146 -28.09 -0.68 0.03
C ARG A 146 -27.43 0.46 -0.74
N LEU A 147 -26.20 0.29 -1.20
CA LEU A 147 -25.51 1.28 -2.04
C LEU A 147 -26.10 1.33 -3.45
N ALA A 148 -26.49 0.20 -4.02
CA ALA A 148 -27.18 0.14 -5.31
C ALA A 148 -28.57 0.80 -5.32
N LEU A 149 -29.19 0.97 -4.14
CA LEU A 149 -30.47 1.66 -3.95
C LEU A 149 -30.30 3.14 -3.57
N ALA A 150 -29.07 3.60 -3.30
CA ALA A 150 -28.75 4.96 -2.89
C ALA A 150 -28.23 5.85 -4.05
N PHE A 151 -28.16 5.29 -5.26
CA PHE A 151 -27.88 5.98 -6.54
C PHE A 151 -29.04 5.74 -7.49
#